data_AF-A9CI12-F1
#
_entry.id   AF-A9CI12-F1
#
_cell.length_a   1.000
_cell.length_b   1.000
_cell.length_c   1.000
_cell.angle_alpha   90.00
_cell.angle_beta   90.00
_cell.angle_gamma   90.00
#
_symmetry.space_group_name_H-M   'P 1'
#
loop_
_entity.id
_entity.type
_entity.pdbx_description
1 polymer ?
#
loop_
_entity_poly.entity_id
_entity_poly.type
_entity_poly.pdbx_seq_one_letter_code
_entity_poly.pdbx_strand_id
1 'polypeptide(L)'
;MPMRLVLTVLFLLLAFSATAPAHESHKGFKYESYCCNGDAETGDCQMIPTRSVRVTPDGYEVSLAPGDHRLVTRRHVFSWSQSEARRSEDGEYHLCLFPDEDTPRCFYAPDMGY
;
A
#
# COMPACT_ATOMS: atom_id res chain seq x y z
N MET A 1 -36.29 -26.40 21.21
CA MET A 1 -35.39 -26.64 20.06
C MET A 1 -34.91 -25.38 19.29
N PRO A 2 -35.05 -24.11 19.75
CA PRO A 2 -34.50 -22.97 18.98
C PRO A 2 -33.09 -22.52 19.41
N MET A 3 -32.73 -22.64 20.70
CA MET A 3 -31.45 -22.10 21.23
C MET A 3 -30.20 -22.74 20.60
N ARG A 4 -30.24 -24.06 20.37
CA ARG A 4 -29.11 -24.79 19.77
C ARG A 4 -28.90 -24.43 18.30
N LEU A 5 -29.98 -24.12 17.58
CA LEU A 5 -29.95 -23.70 16.17
C LEU A 5 -29.42 -22.27 16.02
N VAL A 6 -29.79 -21.37 16.94
CA VAL A 6 -29.29 -19.99 16.97
C VAL A 6 -27.78 -19.96 17.27
N LEU A 7 -27.31 -20.77 18.24
CA LEU A 7 -25.89 -20.84 18.55
C LEU A 7 -25.05 -21.43 17.40
N THR A 8 -25.54 -22.44 16.67
CA THR A 8 -24.80 -22.98 15.51
C THR A 8 -24.77 -22.01 14.34
N VAL A 9 -25.84 -21.27 14.07
CA VAL A 9 -25.85 -20.22 13.03
C VAL A 9 -24.89 -19.08 13.37
N LEU A 10 -24.84 -18.65 14.63
CA LEU A 10 -23.92 -17.61 15.07
C LEU A 10 -22.45 -18.06 14.95
N PHE A 11 -22.14 -19.32 15.28
CA PHE A 11 -20.80 -19.90 15.12
C PHE A 11 -20.38 -20.00 13.64
N LEU A 12 -21.32 -20.31 12.74
CA LEU A 12 -21.06 -20.36 11.30
C LEU A 12 -20.74 -18.97 10.70
N LEU A 13 -21.41 -17.92 11.19
CA LEU A 13 -21.20 -16.54 10.73
C LEU A 13 -19.83 -15.98 11.15
N LEU A 14 -19.32 -16.38 12.32
CA LEU A 14 -17.98 -15.99 12.79
C LEU A 14 -16.85 -16.73 12.04
N ALA A 15 -17.10 -17.95 11.58
CA ALA A 15 -16.15 -18.75 10.80
C ALA A 15 -15.92 -18.22 9.37
N PHE A 16 -16.81 -17.36 8.87
CA PHE A 16 -16.72 -16.71 7.56
C PHE A 16 -16.10 -15.31 7.64
N SER A 17 -15.20 -15.09 8.60
CA SER A 17 -14.26 -13.97 8.56
C SER A 17 -13.29 -14.24 7.42
N ALA A 18 -13.71 -13.95 6.19
CA ALA A 18 -12.87 -14.05 5.01
C ALA A 18 -11.65 -13.16 5.28
N THR A 19 -10.48 -13.78 5.43
CA THR A 19 -9.22 -13.05 5.37
C THR A 19 -9.15 -12.48 3.97
N ALA A 20 -9.50 -11.21 3.82
CA ALA A 20 -9.22 -10.49 2.59
C ALA A 20 -7.73 -10.67 2.32
N PRO A 21 -7.31 -11.25 1.18
CA PRO A 21 -5.90 -11.39 0.88
C PRO A 21 -5.24 -10.02 0.98
N ALA A 22 -4.39 -9.85 2.01
CA ALA A 22 -3.55 -8.66 2.11
C ALA A 22 -2.81 -8.51 0.78
N HIS A 23 -2.89 -7.30 0.23
CA HIS A 23 -2.90 -7.05 -1.20
C HIS A 23 -1.50 -7.15 -1.78
N GLU A 24 -1.31 -8.04 -2.76
CA GLU A 24 0.00 -8.34 -3.35
C GLU A 24 0.43 -7.27 -4.37
N SER A 25 1.71 -6.88 -4.35
CA SER A 25 2.37 -6.19 -5.45
C SER A 25 2.51 -7.12 -6.64
N HIS A 26 2.96 -6.58 -7.77
CA HIS A 26 3.24 -7.37 -8.98
C HIS A 26 4.20 -8.56 -8.73
N LYS A 27 4.99 -8.52 -7.64
CA LYS A 27 5.97 -9.57 -7.27
C LYS A 27 5.55 -10.37 -6.02
N GLY A 28 4.31 -10.24 -5.54
CA GLY A 28 3.77 -11.05 -4.44
C GLY A 28 4.05 -10.53 -3.03
N PHE A 29 4.64 -9.33 -2.86
CA PHE A 29 4.76 -8.72 -1.53
C PHE A 29 3.44 -8.10 -1.10
N LYS A 30 3.08 -8.19 0.19
CA LYS A 30 1.80 -7.69 0.69
C LYS A 30 1.96 -6.36 1.37
N TYR A 31 1.21 -5.35 0.93
CA TYR A 31 1.12 -4.09 1.65
C TYR A 31 0.46 -4.30 3.02
N GLU A 32 0.88 -3.55 4.04
CA GLU A 32 0.18 -3.51 5.32
C GLU A 32 -1.28 -3.08 5.12
N SER A 33 -2.18 -3.69 5.89
CA SER A 33 -3.62 -3.47 5.76
C SER A 33 -4.05 -2.02 6.02
N TYR A 34 -3.28 -1.26 6.78
CA TYR A 34 -3.51 0.18 6.96
C TYR A 34 -3.20 0.99 5.69
N CYS A 35 -2.25 0.53 4.88
CA CYS A 35 -1.72 1.29 3.75
C CYS A 35 -2.58 1.14 2.50
N CYS A 36 -2.97 -0.09 2.19
CA CYS A 36 -3.65 -0.41 0.93
C CYS A 36 -5.16 -0.61 1.11
N ASN A 37 -5.94 0.05 0.25
CA ASN A 37 -7.31 -0.35 -0.04
C ASN A 37 -7.36 -0.95 -1.45
N GLY A 38 -8.11 -2.04 -1.63
CA GLY A 38 -8.30 -2.67 -2.95
C GLY A 38 -7.12 -3.55 -3.36
N ASP A 39 -7.12 -4.04 -4.59
CA ASP A 39 -6.14 -5.05 -5.07
C ASP A 39 -5.12 -4.47 -6.07
N ALA A 40 -4.33 -5.33 -6.71
CA ALA A 40 -3.34 -4.90 -7.70
C ALA A 40 -3.94 -4.16 -8.91
N GLU A 41 -5.24 -4.31 -9.19
CA GLU A 41 -5.92 -3.67 -10.32
C GLU A 41 -6.66 -2.40 -9.93
N THR A 42 -7.26 -2.38 -8.74
CA THR A 42 -8.16 -1.32 -8.29
C THR A 42 -7.63 -0.52 -7.10
N GLY A 43 -6.53 -0.97 -6.52
CA GLY A 43 -6.04 -0.44 -5.26
C GLY A 43 -5.33 0.89 -5.36
N ASP A 44 -5.17 1.50 -4.20
CA ASP A 44 -4.54 2.81 -4.03
C ASP A 44 -3.01 2.75 -3.91
N CYS A 45 -2.43 1.55 -3.83
CA CYS A 45 -0.99 1.31 -3.80
C CYS A 45 -0.44 0.84 -5.15
N GLN A 46 0.71 1.39 -5.56
CA GLN A 46 1.39 0.99 -6.77
C GLN A 46 2.91 1.18 -6.68
N MET A 47 3.64 0.34 -7.40
CA MET A 47 5.03 0.62 -7.75
C MET A 47 5.13 1.94 -8.50
N ILE A 48 6.08 2.79 -8.09
CA ILE A 48 6.42 4.04 -8.75
C ILE A 48 7.81 3.93 -9.40
N PRO A 49 8.09 4.71 -10.46
CA PRO A 49 9.39 4.67 -11.11
C PRO A 49 10.53 5.09 -10.18
N THR A 50 11.66 4.38 -10.23
CA THR A 50 12.88 4.77 -9.49
C THR A 50 13.32 6.20 -9.78
N ARG A 51 13.15 6.67 -11.02
CA ARG A 51 13.47 8.06 -11.43
C ARG A 51 12.66 9.13 -10.68
N SER A 52 11.51 8.73 -10.11
CA SER A 52 10.63 9.62 -9.37
C SER A 52 11.06 9.74 -7.91
N VAL A 53 12.07 8.99 -7.46
CA VAL A 53 12.57 9.02 -6.08
C VAL A 53 14.02 9.51 -6.04
N ARG A 54 14.26 10.52 -5.20
CA ARG A 54 15.59 11.02 -4.88
C ARG A 54 15.88 10.76 -3.41
N VAL A 55 16.93 10.00 -3.14
CA VAL A 55 17.43 9.81 -1.78
C VAL A 55 18.22 11.06 -1.37
N THR A 56 17.96 11.53 -0.16
CA THR A 56 18.54 12.74 0.42
C THR A 56 19.09 12.42 1.81
N PRO A 57 19.94 13.28 2.39
CA PRO A 57 20.37 13.12 3.78
C PRO A 57 19.21 13.04 4.79
N ASP A 58 18.08 13.67 4.46
CA ASP A 58 16.89 13.74 5.34
C ASP A 58 15.89 12.59 5.08
N GLY A 59 16.14 11.74 4.07
CA GLY A 59 15.24 10.65 3.67
C GLY A 59 15.00 10.61 2.17
N TYR A 60 13.74 10.72 1.74
CA TYR A 60 13.32 10.56 0.35
C TYR A 60 12.49 11.75 -0.11
N GLU A 61 12.76 12.20 -1.32
CA GLU A 61 11.90 13.11 -2.07
C GLU A 61 11.29 12.34 -3.25
N VAL A 62 9.96 12.32 -3.33
CA VAL A 62 9.20 11.60 -4.36
C VAL A 62 8.51 12.62 -5.25
N SER A 63 9.01 12.77 -6.48
CA SER A 63 8.51 13.67 -7.51
C SER A 63 7.75 12.88 -8.59
N LEU A 64 6.42 12.99 -8.59
CA LEU A 64 5.55 12.25 -9.52
C LEU A 64 5.06 13.14 -10.66
N ALA A 65 5.12 12.62 -11.88
CA ALA A 65 4.41 13.14 -13.03
C ALA A 65 3.10 12.37 -13.25
N PRO A 66 2.14 12.93 -14.03
CA PRO A 66 0.95 12.20 -14.44
C PRO A 66 1.29 10.82 -15.02
N GLY A 67 0.67 9.78 -14.47
CA GLY A 67 0.88 8.39 -14.87
C GLY A 67 2.04 7.65 -14.19
N ASP A 68 2.91 8.31 -13.42
CA ASP A 68 3.92 7.61 -12.59
C ASP A 68 3.25 6.74 -11.50
N HIS A 69 2.05 7.12 -11.09
CA HIS A 69 1.12 6.35 -10.28
C HIS A 69 -0.28 6.47 -10.92
N ARG A 70 -1.09 5.42 -10.95
CA ARG A 70 -2.38 5.42 -11.67
C ARG A 70 -3.34 6.52 -11.26
N LEU A 71 -3.30 6.90 -9.98
CA LEU A 71 -4.15 7.94 -9.42
C LEU A 71 -3.62 9.36 -9.68
N VAL A 72 -2.36 9.50 -10.13
CA VAL A 72 -1.71 10.80 -10.29
C VAL A 72 -2.05 11.39 -11.66
N THR A 73 -2.75 12.51 -11.65
CA THR A 73 -3.22 13.26 -12.83
C THR A 73 -2.46 14.58 -13.04
N ARG A 74 -1.73 15.05 -12.02
CA ARG A 74 -0.89 16.26 -12.06
C ARG A 74 0.46 16.01 -11.38
N ARG A 75 1.33 17.03 -11.31
CA ARG A 75 2.63 16.87 -10.64
C ARG A 75 2.48 16.97 -9.13
N HIS A 76 3.19 16.11 -8.41
CA HIS A 76 3.30 16.13 -6.95
C HIS A 76 4.75 16.00 -6.52
N VAL A 77 5.07 16.59 -5.37
CA VAL A 77 6.33 16.36 -4.65
C VAL A 77 5.98 16.06 -3.20
N PHE A 78 6.43 14.92 -2.71
CA PHE A 78 6.24 14.47 -1.34
C PHE A 78 7.59 14.16 -0.71
N SER A 79 7.69 14.28 0.61
CA SER A 79 8.90 14.00 1.36
C SER A 79 8.62 12.98 2.46
N TRP A 80 9.56 12.07 2.68
CA TRP A 80 9.54 11.10 3.77
C TRP A 80 10.87 11.10 4.49
N SER A 81 10.85 11.02 5.81
CA SER A 81 12.05 10.63 6.56
C SER A 81 12.37 9.14 6.36
N GLN A 82 13.62 8.74 6.62
CA GLN A 82 14.00 7.32 6.62
C GLN A 82 13.14 6.48 7.57
N SER A 83 12.76 7.02 8.73
CA SER A 83 11.95 6.32 9.73
C SER A 83 10.48 6.15 9.35
N GLU A 84 9.96 6.99 8.46
CA GLU A 84 8.58 6.89 7.97
C GLU A 84 8.46 5.97 6.75
N ALA A 85 9.55 5.81 6.00
CA ALA A 85 9.60 4.89 4.89
C ALA A 85 9.47 3.44 5.39
N ARG A 86 8.57 2.69 4.77
CA ARG A 86 8.39 1.27 5.01
C ARG A 86 9.37 0.48 4.16
N ARG A 87 9.71 -0.73 4.60
CA ARG A 87 10.57 -1.61 3.83
C ARG A 87 9.79 -2.24 2.68
N SER A 88 10.31 -2.12 1.47
CA SER A 88 9.85 -2.87 0.30
C SER A 88 10.50 -4.25 0.27
N GLU A 89 9.70 -5.30 0.17
CA GLU A 89 10.21 -6.69 0.13
C GLU A 89 10.57 -7.14 -1.30
N ASP A 90 10.14 -6.40 -2.32
CA ASP A 90 10.35 -6.77 -3.74
C ASP A 90 11.45 -5.96 -4.44
N GLY A 91 12.13 -5.09 -3.68
CA GLY A 91 13.24 -4.27 -4.15
C GLY A 91 12.82 -3.05 -4.96
N GLU A 92 11.52 -2.75 -5.06
CA GLU A 92 11.02 -1.60 -5.81
C GLU A 92 10.47 -0.51 -4.87
N TYR A 93 10.32 0.71 -5.39
CA TYR A 93 9.62 1.77 -4.68
C TYR A 93 8.12 1.67 -4.90
N HIS A 94 7.33 1.81 -3.84
CA HIS A 94 5.86 1.84 -3.93
C HIS A 94 5.29 3.00 -3.16
N LEU A 95 4.16 3.50 -3.63
CA LEU A 95 3.43 4.59 -3.01
C LEU A 95 1.95 4.23 -2.95
N CYS A 96 1.31 4.56 -1.82
CA CYS A 96 -0.13 4.47 -1.64
C CYS A 96 -0.72 5.87 -1.50
N LEU A 97 -1.76 6.17 -2.27
CA LEU A 97 -2.43 7.48 -2.30
C LEU A 97 -3.90 7.35 -1.91
N PHE A 98 -4.29 7.89 -0.76
CA PHE A 98 -5.67 7.82 -0.30
C PHE A 98 -6.05 9.03 0.57
N PRO A 99 -7.24 9.62 0.39
CA PRO A 99 -8.32 9.16 -0.51
C PRO A 99 -8.14 9.60 -1.97
N ASP A 100 -7.13 10.41 -2.26
CA ASP A 100 -6.89 11.04 -3.55
C ASP A 100 -5.38 11.22 -3.82
N GLU A 101 -5.07 11.79 -4.99
CA GLU A 101 -3.69 12.03 -5.45
C GLU A 101 -2.88 12.99 -4.57
N ASP A 102 -3.54 13.76 -3.69
CA ASP A 102 -2.91 14.75 -2.82
C ASP A 102 -2.52 14.20 -1.45
N THR A 103 -3.01 13.01 -1.12
CA THR A 103 -2.90 12.46 0.22
C THR A 103 -2.05 11.20 0.21
N PRO A 104 -0.72 11.32 0.35
CA PRO A 104 0.13 10.16 0.41
C PRO A 104 -0.02 9.48 1.77
N ARG A 105 -0.26 8.18 1.76
CA ARG A 105 -0.52 7.40 2.98
C ARG A 105 0.68 6.60 3.43
N CYS A 106 1.29 5.84 2.53
CA CYS A 106 2.44 4.98 2.82
C CYS A 106 3.41 5.00 1.65
N PHE A 107 4.70 5.03 1.96
CA PHE A 107 5.78 4.92 1.00
C PHE A 107 6.68 3.75 1.38
N TYR A 108 7.02 2.92 0.40
CA TYR A 108 7.89 1.76 0.55
C TYR A 108 9.17 1.99 -0.23
N ALA A 109 10.30 1.81 0.43
CA ALA A 109 11.63 1.91 -0.16
C ALA A 109 12.35 0.57 -0.08
N PRO A 110 13.13 0.18 -1.10
CA PRO A 110 14.00 -0.97 -1.02
C PRO A 110 15.10 -0.75 0.02
N ASP A 111 15.70 -1.83 0.50
CA ASP A 111 16.90 -1.75 1.32
C ASP A 111 18.00 -1.03 0.52
N MET A 112 18.50 0.07 1.07
CA MET A 112 19.67 0.76 0.53
C MET A 112 20.88 -0.15 0.79
N GLY A 113 21.36 -0.83 -0.25
CA GLY A 113 22.56 -1.66 -0.16
C GLY A 113 23.74 -0.84 0.38
N TYR A 114 24.40 -1.35 1.42
CA TYR A 114 25.60 -0.78 2.02
C TYR A 114 26.86 -1.20 1.26
#